data_AF-A0A1I7LJA9-F1
#
_entry.id   AF-A0A1I7LJA9-F1
#
_cell.length_a   1.000
_cell.length_b   1.000
_cell.length_c   1.000
_cell.angle_alpha   90.00
_cell.angle_beta   90.00
_cell.angle_gamma   90.00
#
_symmetry.space_group_name_H-M   'P 1'
#
loop_
_entity.id
_entity.type
_entity.pdbx_description
1 polymer ?
#
loop_
_entity_poly.entity_id
_entity_poly.type
_entity_poly.pdbx_seq_one_letter_code
_entity_poly.pdbx_strand_id
1 'polypeptide(L)'
;MCRPTQRQMLLPDEFFLPFGWKLNKENRWVKLAQMIPWWKVEKHYGERFKSWTKGQQAYSVRVALGALIIQERLGLSDRETVFQITENPYLQYFIGLPRFQEEPPFHPSLMTHFRKRLGPDVLSQVNEWIVMEQAERDDDADDHDDEGPGHPGANATSKPRTKAQTTANQGKLLLDATCAPADISYPTDLSLLNEAREILEKMIDALHAVRERGRCKPRTYREKARRAYLAVAKQRRVSPRVLRKAIG
;
A
#
# COMPACT_ATOMS: atom_id res chain seq x y z
N MET A 1 -18.90 -8.48 -16.45
CA MET A 1 -19.34 -7.08 -16.56
C MET A 1 -19.36 -6.48 -15.16
N CYS A 2 -18.67 -5.37 -14.91
CA CYS A 2 -18.96 -4.52 -13.75
C CYS A 2 -20.21 -3.71 -14.10
N ARG A 3 -21.20 -3.62 -13.22
CA ARG A 3 -22.29 -2.65 -13.41
C ARG A 3 -21.73 -1.25 -13.10
N PRO A 4 -21.84 -0.25 -14.00
CA PRO A 4 -21.54 1.13 -13.64
C PRO A 4 -22.57 1.54 -12.60
N THR A 5 -22.15 1.59 -11.34
CA THR A 5 -23.12 1.65 -10.23
C THR A 5 -23.31 3.08 -9.73
N GLN A 6 -22.35 3.98 -9.97
CA GLN A 6 -22.33 5.30 -9.34
C GLN A 6 -21.92 6.43 -10.31
N ARG A 7 -22.91 6.94 -11.06
CA ARG A 7 -22.94 8.39 -11.39
C ARG A 7 -23.36 9.24 -10.18
N GLN A 8 -23.98 8.62 -9.18
CA GLN A 8 -24.23 9.20 -7.86
C GLN A 8 -23.23 8.61 -6.87
N MET A 9 -22.35 9.44 -6.33
CA MET A 9 -21.61 9.09 -5.11
C MET A 9 -22.63 8.92 -3.99
N LEU A 10 -22.65 7.76 -3.31
CA LEU A 10 -23.39 7.62 -2.05
C LEU A 10 -22.88 8.67 -1.07
N LEU A 11 -23.77 9.54 -0.60
CA LEU A 11 -23.42 10.55 0.40
C LEU A 11 -23.15 9.86 1.76
N PRO A 12 -22.30 10.44 2.63
CA PRO A 12 -22.07 9.90 3.98
C PRO A 12 -23.36 9.80 4.82
N ASP A 13 -24.37 10.62 4.49
CA ASP A 13 -25.68 10.65 5.14
C ASP A 13 -26.67 9.60 4.58
N GLU A 14 -26.38 8.97 3.44
CA GLU A 14 -27.23 7.96 2.77
C GLU A 14 -26.85 6.51 3.13
N PHE A 15 -25.69 6.30 3.76
CA PHE A 15 -25.23 4.96 4.14
C PHE A 15 -26.10 4.38 5.26
N PHE A 16 -26.83 3.31 4.96
CA PHE A 16 -27.79 2.75 5.91
C PHE A 16 -27.10 2.00 7.07
N LEU A 17 -27.27 2.52 8.29
CA LEU A 17 -26.86 1.91 9.55
C LEU A 17 -28.11 1.48 10.35
N PRO A 18 -28.13 0.28 10.98
CA PRO A 18 -29.35 -0.29 11.61
C PRO A 18 -30.05 0.55 12.67
N PHE A 19 -29.38 1.57 13.23
CA PHE A 19 -29.90 2.44 14.30
C PHE A 19 -30.03 3.92 13.88
N GLY A 20 -29.93 4.25 12.58
CA GLY A 20 -30.04 5.62 12.09
C GLY A 20 -28.84 6.53 12.42
N TRP A 21 -27.72 5.96 12.83
CA TRP A 21 -26.47 6.69 13.07
C TRP A 21 -25.90 7.17 11.73
N LYS A 22 -25.31 8.37 11.71
CA LYS A 22 -24.66 8.93 10.51
C LYS A 22 -23.16 8.72 10.57
N LEU A 23 -22.52 8.55 9.40
CA LEU A 23 -21.07 8.51 9.32
C LEU A 23 -20.48 9.88 9.65
N ASN A 24 -19.45 9.93 10.50
CA ASN A 24 -18.73 11.18 10.72
C ASN A 24 -17.98 11.59 9.44
N LYS A 25 -18.38 12.73 8.86
CA LYS A 25 -17.80 13.32 7.65
C LYS A 25 -16.31 13.68 7.82
N GLU A 26 -15.87 13.92 9.06
CA GLU A 26 -14.47 14.23 9.35
C GLU A 26 -13.54 13.00 9.33
N ASN A 27 -14.10 11.78 9.34
CA ASN A 27 -13.32 10.55 9.37
C ASN A 27 -12.40 10.44 8.14
N ARG A 28 -11.14 10.02 8.36
CA ARG A 28 -10.13 9.85 7.32
C ARG A 28 -10.62 9.08 6.10
N TRP A 29 -11.42 8.03 6.29
CA TRP A 29 -11.93 7.18 5.20
C TRP A 29 -13.05 7.86 4.42
N VAL A 30 -13.86 8.71 5.05
CA VAL A 30 -14.92 9.47 4.37
C VAL A 30 -14.28 10.57 3.51
N LYS A 31 -13.29 11.29 4.05
CA LYS A 31 -12.49 12.26 3.28
C LYS A 31 -11.78 11.58 2.10
N LEU A 32 -11.11 10.45 2.33
CA LEU A 32 -10.47 9.67 1.26
C LEU A 32 -11.47 9.21 0.19
N ALA A 33 -12.71 8.83 0.56
CA ALA A 33 -13.73 8.47 -0.41
C ALA A 33 -14.15 9.66 -1.31
N GLN A 34 -14.12 10.89 -0.78
CA GLN A 34 -14.50 12.11 -1.51
C GLN A 34 -13.38 12.68 -2.39
N MET A 35 -12.10 12.43 -2.03
CA MET A 35 -10.94 12.88 -2.81
C MET A 35 -10.65 12.00 -4.04
N ILE A 36 -11.18 10.77 -4.11
CA ILE A 36 -10.92 9.85 -5.22
C ILE A 36 -12.01 9.98 -6.31
N PRO A 37 -11.68 10.30 -7.58
CA PRO A 37 -12.64 10.34 -8.68
C PRO A 37 -13.09 8.96 -9.15
N TRP A 38 -13.89 8.26 -8.34
CA TRP A 38 -14.36 6.90 -8.62
C TRP A 38 -15.03 6.76 -10.01
N TRP A 39 -15.69 7.80 -10.51
CA TRP A 39 -16.31 7.83 -11.84
C TRP A 39 -15.28 7.74 -12.98
N LYS A 40 -14.14 8.43 -12.86
CA LYS A 40 -13.04 8.46 -13.85
C LYS A 40 -12.32 7.11 -13.87
N VAL A 41 -12.09 6.55 -12.67
CA VAL A 41 -11.57 5.19 -12.47
C VAL A 41 -12.50 4.14 -13.07
N GLU A 42 -13.80 4.19 -12.78
CA GLU A 42 -14.77 3.21 -13.29
C GLU A 42 -14.93 3.30 -14.81
N LYS A 43 -14.88 4.51 -15.41
CA LYS A 43 -14.90 4.68 -16.87
C LYS A 43 -13.67 4.06 -17.55
N HIS A 44 -12.47 4.51 -17.19
CA HIS A 44 -11.21 4.07 -17.81
C HIS A 44 -10.97 2.57 -17.63
N TYR A 45 -11.42 2.00 -16.52
CA TYR A 45 -11.33 0.56 -16.29
C TYR A 45 -12.49 -0.22 -16.93
N GLY A 46 -13.67 0.40 -17.04
CA GLY A 46 -14.84 -0.09 -17.77
C GLY A 46 -14.50 -0.46 -19.22
N GLU A 47 -13.76 0.41 -19.90
CA GLU A 47 -13.29 0.24 -21.27
C GLU A 47 -12.33 -0.95 -21.44
N ARG A 48 -11.65 -1.40 -20.38
CA ARG A 48 -10.74 -2.56 -20.41
C ARG A 48 -11.46 -3.91 -20.29
N PHE A 49 -12.78 -3.94 -20.04
CA PHE A 49 -13.55 -5.20 -20.04
C PHE A 49 -14.00 -5.61 -21.44
N LYS A 50 -13.36 -6.65 -22.00
CA LYS A 50 -13.83 -7.33 -23.20
C LYS A 50 -15.26 -7.87 -23.00
N SER A 51 -16.14 -7.70 -23.98
CA SER A 51 -17.55 -8.04 -23.88
C SER A 51 -17.85 -9.54 -24.07
N TRP A 52 -18.47 -10.11 -23.04
CA TRP A 52 -19.51 -11.16 -23.07
C TRP A 52 -19.27 -12.50 -23.81
N THR A 53 -19.11 -13.59 -23.04
CA THR A 53 -19.83 -14.86 -23.34
C THR A 53 -20.01 -15.81 -22.14
N LYS A 54 -19.05 -15.89 -21.20
CA LYS A 54 -19.15 -16.74 -19.99
C LYS A 54 -18.44 -16.10 -18.80
N GLY A 55 -19.12 -16.01 -17.65
CA GLY A 55 -18.47 -15.62 -16.39
C GLY A 55 -19.39 -15.08 -15.30
N GLN A 56 -18.95 -15.22 -14.05
CA GLN A 56 -19.57 -14.69 -12.84
C GLN A 56 -19.62 -13.15 -12.86
N GLN A 57 -20.63 -12.55 -12.21
CA GLN A 57 -20.76 -11.09 -12.13
C GLN A 57 -19.54 -10.49 -11.40
N ALA A 58 -18.92 -9.46 -12.00
CA ALA A 58 -17.71 -8.88 -11.46
C ALA A 58 -18.05 -7.82 -10.41
N TYR A 59 -17.36 -7.88 -9.26
CA TYR A 59 -17.38 -6.82 -8.25
C TYR A 59 -17.05 -5.45 -8.85
N SER A 60 -17.64 -4.40 -8.28
CA SER A 60 -17.44 -3.02 -8.74
C SER A 60 -15.97 -2.60 -8.65
N VAL A 61 -15.59 -1.63 -9.46
CA VAL A 61 -14.21 -1.11 -9.48
C VAL A 61 -13.84 -0.51 -8.13
N ARG A 62 -14.80 0.20 -7.52
CA ARG A 62 -14.69 0.81 -6.18
C ARG A 62 -14.45 -0.22 -5.07
N VAL A 63 -15.13 -1.37 -5.09
CA VAL A 63 -14.87 -2.45 -4.11
C VAL A 63 -13.47 -3.01 -4.27
N ALA A 64 -13.07 -3.31 -5.51
CA ALA A 64 -11.76 -3.90 -5.77
C ALA A 64 -10.62 -2.94 -5.42
N LEU A 65 -10.66 -1.70 -5.91
CA LEU A 65 -9.63 -0.69 -5.64
C LEU A 65 -9.63 -0.24 -4.19
N GLY A 66 -10.81 -0.01 -3.60
CA GLY A 66 -10.94 0.42 -2.21
C GLY A 66 -10.35 -0.60 -1.23
N ALA A 67 -10.57 -1.90 -1.46
CA ALA A 67 -9.99 -2.94 -0.61
C ALA A 67 -8.45 -3.00 -0.72
N LEU A 68 -7.86 -2.78 -1.90
CA LEU A 68 -6.40 -2.68 -2.05
C LEU A 68 -5.83 -1.45 -1.33
N ILE A 69 -6.49 -0.29 -1.44
CA ILE A 69 -6.08 0.92 -0.71
C ILE A 69 -6.13 0.70 0.81
N ILE A 70 -7.14 -0.01 1.32
CA ILE A 70 -7.23 -0.38 2.75
C ILE A 70 -6.09 -1.30 3.14
N GLN A 71 -5.81 -2.34 2.34
CA GLN A 71 -4.74 -3.32 2.58
C GLN A 71 -3.37 -2.63 2.71
N GLU A 72 -3.01 -1.79 1.75
CA GLU A 72 -1.73 -1.06 1.74
C GLU A 72 -1.64 0.00 2.88
N ARG A 73 -2.74 0.74 3.14
CA ARG A 73 -2.77 1.78 4.19
C ARG A 73 -2.66 1.22 5.61
N LEU A 74 -3.08 -0.02 5.83
CA LEU A 74 -3.08 -0.66 7.16
C LEU A 74 -2.03 -1.77 7.31
N GLY A 75 -1.34 -2.18 6.23
CA GLY A 75 -0.31 -3.22 6.26
C GLY A 75 -0.84 -4.62 6.56
N LEU A 76 -2.06 -4.95 6.11
CA LEU A 76 -2.80 -6.14 6.54
C LEU A 76 -2.69 -7.34 5.59
N SER A 77 -2.93 -8.54 6.14
CA SER A 77 -3.08 -9.75 5.31
C SER A 77 -4.40 -9.73 4.51
N ASP A 78 -4.48 -10.55 3.45
CA ASP A 78 -5.70 -10.67 2.63
C ASP A 78 -6.94 -11.04 3.44
N ARG A 79 -6.78 -11.89 4.47
CA ARG A 79 -7.88 -12.32 5.35
C ARG A 79 -8.26 -11.22 6.33
N GLU A 80 -7.26 -10.64 6.97
CA GLU A 80 -7.43 -9.56 7.95
C GLU A 80 -8.10 -8.33 7.33
N THR A 81 -7.72 -7.99 6.09
CA THR A 81 -8.35 -6.90 5.33
C THR A 81 -9.86 -7.10 5.18
N VAL A 82 -10.32 -8.33 4.94
CA VAL A 82 -11.76 -8.63 4.84
C VAL A 82 -12.46 -8.52 6.20
N PHE A 83 -11.84 -9.02 7.27
CA PHE A 83 -12.40 -8.91 8.63
C PHE A 83 -12.52 -7.45 9.10
N GLN A 84 -11.48 -6.64 8.89
CA GLN A 84 -11.53 -5.21 9.18
C GLN A 84 -12.63 -4.49 8.39
N ILE A 85 -12.84 -4.86 7.11
CA ILE A 85 -13.94 -4.32 6.30
C ILE A 85 -15.31 -4.76 6.85
N THR A 86 -15.49 -6.00 7.33
CA THR A 86 -16.76 -6.42 7.95
C THR A 86 -17.04 -5.69 9.26
N GLU A 87 -16.03 -5.51 10.11
CA GLU A 87 -16.20 -4.92 11.43
C GLU A 87 -16.44 -3.39 11.39
N ASN A 88 -15.98 -2.70 10.33
CA ASN A 88 -15.90 -1.24 10.32
C ASN A 88 -16.82 -0.59 9.26
N PRO A 89 -17.91 0.11 9.70
CA PRO A 89 -18.80 0.83 8.80
C PRO A 89 -18.13 1.86 7.87
N TYR A 90 -17.05 2.52 8.34
CA TYR A 90 -16.33 3.51 7.53
C TYR A 90 -15.58 2.85 6.36
N LEU A 91 -15.11 1.61 6.54
CA LEU A 91 -14.47 0.85 5.47
C LEU A 91 -15.50 0.34 4.46
N GLN A 92 -16.67 -0.13 4.93
CA GLN A 92 -17.79 -0.51 4.07
C GLN A 92 -18.30 0.65 3.20
N TYR A 93 -18.41 1.84 3.79
CA TYR A 93 -18.70 3.06 3.05
C TYR A 93 -17.59 3.40 2.03
N PHE A 94 -16.32 3.32 2.42
CA PHE A 94 -15.19 3.62 1.52
C PHE A 94 -15.20 2.76 0.26
N ILE A 95 -15.39 1.43 0.40
CA ILE A 95 -15.51 0.50 -0.73
C ILE A 95 -16.83 0.63 -1.51
N GLY A 96 -17.78 1.44 -1.04
CA GLY A 96 -19.00 1.81 -1.75
C GLY A 96 -20.19 0.87 -1.55
N LEU A 97 -20.29 0.17 -0.41
CA LEU A 97 -21.52 -0.54 -0.06
C LEU A 97 -22.63 0.47 0.32
N PRO A 98 -23.91 0.20 -0.01
CA PRO A 98 -25.03 1.09 0.29
C PRO A 98 -25.54 0.98 1.74
N ARG A 99 -25.29 -0.16 2.40
CA ARG A 99 -25.68 -0.41 3.79
C ARG A 99 -24.55 -1.09 4.54
N PHE A 100 -24.57 -0.97 5.86
CA PHE A 100 -23.78 -1.84 6.72
C PHE A 100 -24.31 -3.29 6.66
N GLN A 101 -23.37 -4.24 6.55
CA GLN A 101 -23.63 -5.67 6.61
C GLN A 101 -22.59 -6.36 7.50
N GLU A 102 -23.02 -7.33 8.29
CA GLU A 102 -22.13 -8.12 9.16
C GLU A 102 -21.40 -9.22 8.37
N GLU A 103 -21.93 -9.62 7.21
CA GLU A 103 -21.35 -10.65 6.35
C GLU A 103 -20.18 -10.14 5.49
N PRO A 104 -19.15 -11.00 5.23
CA PRO A 104 -18.03 -10.70 4.34
C PRO A 104 -18.49 -10.22 2.94
N PRO A 105 -18.09 -9.02 2.49
CA PRO A 105 -18.52 -8.52 1.17
C PRO A 105 -17.93 -9.32 0.01
N PHE A 106 -16.79 -9.98 0.22
CA PHE A 106 -16.16 -10.89 -0.73
C PHE A 106 -15.23 -11.87 -0.02
N HIS A 107 -14.96 -13.02 -0.64
CA HIS A 107 -14.04 -14.02 -0.10
C HIS A 107 -12.56 -13.55 -0.21
N PRO A 108 -11.71 -13.73 0.82
CA PRO A 108 -10.32 -13.23 0.83
C PRO A 108 -9.47 -13.60 -0.40
N SER A 109 -9.67 -14.77 -1.02
CA SER A 109 -8.97 -15.17 -2.24
C SER A 109 -9.09 -14.16 -3.38
N LEU A 110 -10.17 -13.36 -3.42
CA LEU A 110 -10.40 -12.33 -4.43
C LEU A 110 -9.41 -11.16 -4.34
N MET A 111 -8.74 -10.95 -3.20
CA MET A 111 -7.63 -9.97 -3.10
C MET A 111 -6.51 -10.27 -4.10
N THR A 112 -6.18 -11.55 -4.29
CA THR A 112 -5.16 -11.96 -5.29
C THR A 112 -5.61 -11.67 -6.72
N HIS A 113 -6.91 -11.80 -7.01
CA HIS A 113 -7.48 -11.46 -8.30
C HIS A 113 -7.55 -9.95 -8.50
N PHE A 114 -7.88 -9.17 -7.47
CA PHE A 114 -7.91 -7.71 -7.56
C PHE A 114 -6.51 -7.14 -7.82
N ARG A 115 -5.47 -7.60 -7.11
CA ARG A 115 -4.06 -7.20 -7.38
C ARG A 115 -3.60 -7.55 -8.80
N LYS A 116 -4.02 -8.71 -9.34
CA LYS A 116 -3.72 -9.09 -10.74
C LYS A 116 -4.49 -8.27 -11.78
N ARG A 117 -5.64 -7.70 -11.43
CA ARG A 117 -6.51 -6.91 -12.33
C ARG A 117 -6.18 -5.41 -12.27
N LEU A 118 -5.87 -4.92 -11.06
CA LEU A 118 -5.45 -3.56 -10.71
C LEU A 118 -3.97 -3.58 -10.31
N GLY A 119 -3.10 -3.58 -11.32
CA GLY A 119 -1.65 -3.53 -11.11
C GLY A 119 -1.15 -2.17 -10.59
N PRO A 120 0.16 -2.06 -10.26
CA PRO A 120 0.76 -0.83 -9.75
C PRO A 120 0.55 0.37 -10.69
N ASP A 121 0.61 0.16 -12.02
CA ASP A 121 0.36 1.19 -13.03
C ASP A 121 -1.01 1.87 -12.86
N VAL A 122 -2.03 1.10 -12.45
CA VAL A 122 -3.39 1.62 -12.23
C VAL A 122 -3.44 2.42 -10.93
N LEU A 123 -2.73 1.99 -9.89
CA LEU A 123 -2.62 2.74 -8.63
C LEU A 123 -1.89 4.08 -8.86
N SER A 124 -0.82 4.09 -9.65
CA SER A 124 -0.11 5.31 -10.04
C SER A 124 -1.01 6.28 -10.81
N GLN A 125 -1.73 5.79 -11.83
CA GLN A 125 -2.70 6.61 -12.60
C GLN A 125 -3.84 7.17 -11.73
N VAL A 126 -4.33 6.40 -10.77
CA VAL A 126 -5.31 6.89 -9.78
C VAL A 126 -4.71 8.01 -8.93
N ASN A 127 -3.46 7.87 -8.49
CA ASN A 127 -2.76 8.89 -7.70
C ASN A 127 -2.51 10.17 -8.51
N GLU A 128 -2.12 10.06 -9.78
CA GLU A 128 -2.01 11.20 -10.71
C GLU A 128 -3.34 11.94 -10.84
N TRP A 129 -4.47 11.24 -11.01
CA TRP A 129 -5.78 11.90 -11.11
C TRP A 129 -6.22 12.59 -9.82
N ILE A 130 -5.88 12.05 -8.65
CA ILE A 130 -6.16 12.71 -7.36
C ILE A 130 -5.37 14.03 -7.28
N VAL A 131 -4.09 14.04 -7.69
CA VAL A 131 -3.27 15.26 -7.67
C VAL A 131 -3.79 16.31 -8.66
N MET A 132 -4.14 15.91 -9.89
CA MET A 132 -4.68 16.83 -10.90
C MET A 132 -5.99 17.48 -10.43
N GLU A 133 -6.92 16.70 -9.88
CA GLU A 133 -8.22 17.21 -9.43
C GLU A 133 -8.14 17.99 -8.10
N GLN A 134 -7.06 17.83 -7.32
CA GLN A 134 -6.76 18.72 -6.20
C GLN A 134 -6.24 20.08 -6.69
N ALA A 135 -5.32 20.09 -7.66
CA ALA A 135 -4.81 21.33 -8.25
C ALA A 135 -5.95 22.15 -8.89
N GLU A 136 -6.80 21.53 -9.71
CA GLU A 136 -7.96 22.20 -10.33
C GLU A 136 -8.90 22.85 -9.29
N ARG A 137 -9.06 22.25 -8.10
CA ARG A 137 -9.91 22.81 -7.01
C ARG A 137 -9.22 23.90 -6.18
N ASP A 138 -7.90 23.86 -6.08
CA ASP A 138 -7.12 24.90 -5.41
C ASP A 138 -7.00 26.15 -6.31
N ASP A 139 -6.88 25.96 -7.63
CA ASP A 139 -6.86 27.04 -8.63
C ASP A 139 -8.22 27.75 -8.75
N ASP A 140 -9.34 27.01 -8.78
CA ASP A 140 -10.71 27.58 -8.78
C ASP A 140 -11.07 28.35 -7.48
N ALA A 141 -10.30 28.18 -6.40
CA ALA A 141 -10.56 28.81 -5.11
C ALA A 141 -9.88 30.18 -4.93
N ASP A 142 -8.96 30.57 -5.83
CA ASP A 142 -8.17 31.81 -5.75
C ASP A 142 -8.73 32.93 -6.66
N ASP A 143 -9.79 32.67 -7.45
CA ASP A 143 -10.39 33.60 -8.43
C ASP A 143 -11.65 34.35 -7.91
N HIS A 144 -11.75 34.59 -6.60
CA HIS A 144 -12.92 35.25 -6.01
C HIS A 144 -12.59 36.26 -4.89
N ASP A 145 -11.80 37.31 -5.21
CA ASP A 145 -11.63 38.49 -4.36
C ASP A 145 -11.36 39.80 -5.18
N ASP A 146 -12.30 40.19 -6.04
CA ASP A 146 -12.50 41.58 -6.55
C ASP A 146 -13.94 41.70 -7.13
N GLU A 147 -14.73 42.79 -7.04
CA GLU A 147 -14.53 44.15 -6.52
C GLU A 147 -15.62 44.56 -5.50
N GLY A 148 -15.36 45.61 -4.72
CA GLY A 148 -16.38 46.37 -3.97
C GLY A 148 -15.89 47.75 -3.49
N PRO A 149 -16.45 48.89 -3.96
CA PRO A 149 -15.79 50.19 -3.82
C PRO A 149 -16.03 50.94 -2.48
N GLY A 150 -14.98 51.00 -1.66
CA GLY A 150 -14.50 52.19 -0.92
C GLY A 150 -15.43 53.03 -0.01
N HIS A 151 -15.17 52.98 1.30
CA HIS A 151 -15.00 54.21 2.10
C HIS A 151 -14.09 54.00 3.34
N PRO A 152 -13.36 55.02 3.84
CA PRO A 152 -12.33 54.85 4.88
C PRO A 152 -12.86 55.11 6.31
N GLY A 153 -12.38 54.34 7.31
CA GLY A 153 -12.77 54.57 8.71
C GLY A 153 -12.12 53.67 9.77
N ALA A 154 -10.95 54.11 10.27
CA ALA A 154 -10.41 53.94 11.63
C ALA A 154 -10.56 52.62 12.46
N ASN A 155 -9.40 52.10 12.91
CA ASN A 155 -9.11 51.45 14.22
C ASN A 155 -9.89 50.16 14.61
N ALA A 156 -9.31 49.10 15.17
CA ALA A 156 -7.94 48.69 15.53
C ALA A 156 -7.95 47.12 15.71
N THR A 157 -7.00 46.33 16.24
CA THR A 157 -5.83 46.56 17.12
C THR A 157 -4.80 45.40 16.97
N SER A 158 -3.62 45.55 17.57
CA SER A 158 -2.71 44.47 18.05
C SER A 158 -2.36 43.26 17.14
N LYS A 159 -1.16 43.32 16.58
CA LYS A 159 -0.28 42.15 16.33
C LYS A 159 0.17 41.54 17.68
N PRO A 160 0.84 40.36 17.70
CA PRO A 160 2.30 40.40 17.53
C PRO A 160 2.82 39.57 16.35
N ARG A 161 3.80 40.13 15.63
CA ARG A 161 4.64 39.39 14.68
C ARG A 161 5.87 38.89 15.41
N THR A 162 6.07 37.58 15.53
CA THR A 162 7.39 37.00 15.82
C THR A 162 8.17 36.90 14.50
N LYS A 163 9.03 37.88 14.22
CA LYS A 163 9.97 37.80 13.10
C LYS A 163 11.10 36.84 13.47
N ALA A 164 11.23 35.74 12.74
CA ALA A 164 12.50 35.04 12.58
C ALA A 164 12.91 35.17 11.11
N GLN A 165 13.89 36.04 10.82
CA GLN A 165 14.46 36.15 9.48
C GLN A 165 15.55 35.09 9.33
N THR A 166 15.31 34.10 8.47
CA THR A 166 16.35 33.48 7.67
C THR A 166 15.89 33.51 6.22
N THR A 167 16.68 34.13 5.35
CA THR A 167 16.46 34.07 3.89
C THR A 167 16.92 32.70 3.39
N ALA A 168 16.12 31.68 3.69
CA ALA A 168 16.29 30.35 3.13
C ALA A 168 15.82 30.36 1.66
N ASN A 169 16.58 29.71 0.78
CA ASN A 169 16.24 29.56 -0.63
C ASN A 169 14.87 28.87 -0.74
N GLN A 170 13.85 29.58 -1.22
CA GLN A 170 12.51 29.02 -1.38
C GLN A 170 12.43 28.21 -2.68
N GLY A 171 12.33 26.89 -2.54
CA GLY A 171 12.12 25.95 -3.64
C GLY A 171 11.57 24.64 -3.11
N LYS A 172 10.77 23.93 -3.92
CA LYS A 172 10.29 22.58 -3.57
C LYS A 172 11.48 21.61 -3.55
N LEU A 173 11.84 21.13 -2.37
CA LEU A 173 12.83 20.07 -2.21
C LEU A 173 12.22 18.73 -2.67
N LEU A 174 12.55 18.32 -3.90
CA LEU A 174 12.18 17.01 -4.43
C LEU A 174 13.04 15.92 -3.76
N LEU A 175 12.57 15.41 -2.63
CA LEU A 175 13.12 14.23 -1.96
C LEU A 175 12.55 12.97 -2.62
N ASP A 176 13.36 12.29 -3.43
CA ASP A 176 13.02 10.94 -3.88
C ASP A 176 13.19 9.95 -2.72
N ALA A 177 12.08 9.63 -2.06
CA ALA A 177 12.02 8.74 -0.91
C ALA A 177 11.95 7.25 -1.30
N THR A 178 12.14 6.89 -2.58
CA THR A 178 12.00 5.50 -3.06
C THR A 178 13.32 4.71 -3.17
N CYS A 179 14.47 5.38 -3.02
CA CYS A 179 15.78 4.73 -2.96
C CYS A 179 16.07 4.10 -1.58
N ALA A 180 15.28 3.09 -1.20
CA ALA A 180 15.75 2.11 -0.24
C ALA A 180 16.84 1.26 -0.91
N PRO A 181 18.11 1.27 -0.46
CA PRO A 181 19.08 0.29 -0.93
C PRO A 181 18.55 -1.08 -0.53
N ALA A 182 18.24 -1.91 -1.52
CA ALA A 182 17.95 -3.30 -1.25
C ALA A 182 19.26 -3.94 -0.75
N ASP A 183 19.34 -4.26 0.55
CA ASP A 183 20.42 -5.04 1.17
C ASP A 183 20.39 -6.51 0.72
N ILE A 184 20.22 -6.71 -0.59
CA ILE A 184 20.21 -7.98 -1.29
C ILE A 184 21.59 -8.12 -1.92
N SER A 185 22.46 -8.88 -1.26
CA SER A 185 23.79 -9.18 -1.79
C SER A 185 23.70 -9.96 -3.11
N TYR A 186 24.08 -9.32 -4.21
CA TYR A 186 24.21 -9.99 -5.51
C TYR A 186 25.63 -10.55 -5.66
N PRO A 187 25.84 -11.82 -6.10
CA PRO A 187 24.84 -12.82 -6.50
C PRO A 187 24.22 -13.56 -5.30
N THR A 188 22.93 -13.86 -5.40
CA THR A 188 22.01 -14.01 -4.26
C THR A 188 22.07 -15.32 -3.47
N ASP A 189 22.59 -16.40 -4.04
CA ASP A 189 22.23 -17.74 -3.53
C ASP A 189 23.37 -18.41 -2.73
N LEU A 190 24.60 -18.40 -3.26
CA LEU A 190 25.69 -19.23 -2.73
C LEU A 190 26.40 -18.63 -1.49
N SER A 191 26.49 -17.30 -1.41
CA SER A 191 26.94 -16.56 -0.22
C SER A 191 25.92 -16.72 0.91
N LEU A 192 24.65 -16.46 0.61
CA LEU A 192 23.52 -16.53 1.55
C LEU A 192 23.37 -17.93 2.17
N LEU A 193 23.46 -18.99 1.36
CA LEU A 193 23.43 -20.37 1.86
C LEU A 193 24.62 -20.68 2.80
N ASN A 194 25.80 -20.11 2.55
CA ASN A 194 26.94 -20.27 3.45
C ASN A 194 26.78 -19.48 4.76
N GLU A 195 26.25 -18.27 4.69
CA GLU A 195 25.95 -17.46 5.88
C GLU A 195 24.89 -18.15 6.76
N ALA A 196 23.78 -18.61 6.17
CA ALA A 196 22.76 -19.38 6.86
C ALA A 196 23.34 -20.64 7.54
N ARG A 197 24.23 -21.36 6.85
CA ARG A 197 24.98 -22.49 7.43
C ARG A 197 25.81 -22.06 8.65
N GLU A 198 26.55 -20.96 8.55
CA GLU A 198 27.41 -20.48 9.65
C GLU A 198 26.60 -19.97 10.84
N ILE A 199 25.42 -19.37 10.62
CA ILE A 199 24.47 -19.00 11.66
C ILE A 199 23.93 -20.24 12.38
N LEU A 200 23.48 -21.26 11.62
CA LEU A 200 22.99 -22.52 12.20
C LEU A 200 24.08 -23.27 12.97
N GLU A 201 25.33 -23.26 12.47
CA GLU A 201 26.47 -23.82 13.21
C GLU A 201 26.71 -23.05 14.52
N LYS A 202 26.70 -21.71 14.53
CA LYS A 202 26.79 -20.90 15.76
C LYS A 202 25.66 -21.21 16.74
N MET A 203 24.43 -21.39 16.26
CA MET A 203 23.27 -21.75 17.11
C MET A 203 23.44 -23.13 17.74
N ILE A 204 23.90 -24.14 16.99
CA ILE A 204 24.20 -25.48 17.52
C ILE A 204 25.30 -25.41 18.59
N ASP A 205 26.32 -24.59 18.38
CA ASP A 205 27.44 -24.43 19.31
C ASP A 205 26.99 -23.73 20.61
N ALA A 206 26.15 -22.69 20.52
CA ALA A 206 25.57 -22.00 21.68
C ALA A 206 24.59 -22.91 22.47
N LEU A 207 23.67 -23.60 21.78
CA LEU A 207 22.72 -24.52 22.43
C LEU A 207 23.41 -25.72 23.07
N HIS A 208 24.52 -26.19 22.49
CA HIS A 208 25.32 -27.27 23.10
C HIS A 208 26.07 -26.79 24.35
N ALA A 209 26.58 -25.55 24.37
CA ALA A 209 27.26 -24.99 25.54
C ALA A 209 26.37 -24.82 26.78
N VAL A 210 25.06 -24.59 26.58
CA VAL A 210 24.04 -24.52 27.66
C VAL A 210 23.58 -25.90 28.13
N ARG A 211 23.86 -26.97 27.37
CA ARG A 211 23.38 -28.33 27.66
C ARG A 211 24.21 -29.00 28.76
N GLU A 212 23.55 -29.91 29.50
CA GLU A 212 24.14 -30.73 30.57
C GLU A 212 25.54 -31.28 30.23
N ARG A 213 26.49 -31.10 31.16
CA ARG A 213 27.86 -31.61 31.03
C ARG A 213 27.84 -33.13 30.84
N GLY A 214 28.45 -33.60 29.74
CA GLY A 214 28.59 -35.03 29.42
C GLY A 214 27.88 -35.49 28.15
N ARG A 215 26.95 -34.70 27.58
CA ARG A 215 26.32 -35.06 26.29
C ARG A 215 27.18 -34.65 25.10
N CYS A 216 27.54 -35.63 24.26
CA CYS A 216 28.24 -35.39 23.01
C CYS A 216 27.47 -34.44 22.08
N LYS A 217 28.21 -33.58 21.38
CA LYS A 217 27.66 -32.64 20.41
C LYS A 217 27.12 -33.38 19.18
N PRO A 218 25.97 -32.95 18.60
CA PRO A 218 25.49 -33.49 17.34
C PRO A 218 26.55 -33.43 16.22
N ARG A 219 26.60 -34.48 15.38
CA ARG A 219 27.53 -34.57 14.26
C ARG A 219 27.25 -33.46 13.24
N THR A 220 28.22 -32.59 13.01
CA THR A 220 28.14 -31.49 12.04
C THR A 220 29.13 -31.72 10.89
N TYR A 221 28.66 -31.62 9.64
CA TYR A 221 29.50 -31.78 8.44
C TYR A 221 30.17 -30.47 7.99
N ARG A 222 30.44 -29.56 8.93
CA ARG A 222 30.90 -28.19 8.68
C ARG A 222 32.16 -28.08 7.83
N GLU A 223 33.12 -29.00 8.02
CA GLU A 223 34.30 -29.06 7.16
C GLU A 223 33.99 -29.45 5.71
N LYS A 224 33.09 -30.42 5.49
CA LYS A 224 32.69 -30.83 4.13
C LYS A 224 31.96 -29.70 3.42
N ALA A 225 31.03 -29.04 4.12
CA ALA A 225 30.27 -27.92 3.60
C ALA A 225 31.18 -26.71 3.29
N ARG A 226 32.10 -26.35 4.19
CA ARG A 226 33.09 -25.28 3.95
C ARG A 226 34.00 -25.59 2.77
N ARG A 227 34.45 -26.85 2.60
CA ARG A 227 35.23 -27.29 1.42
C ARG A 227 34.41 -27.17 0.13
N ALA A 228 33.14 -27.56 0.14
CA ALA A 228 32.26 -27.44 -1.03
C ALA A 228 32.02 -25.97 -1.44
N TYR A 229 31.74 -25.08 -0.47
CA TYR A 229 31.63 -23.64 -0.69
C TYR A 229 32.92 -23.05 -1.27
N LEU A 230 34.07 -23.32 -0.65
CA LEU A 230 35.38 -22.80 -1.09
C LEU A 230 35.77 -23.29 -2.49
N ALA A 231 35.36 -24.50 -2.89
CA ALA A 231 35.63 -25.03 -4.23
C ALA A 231 34.93 -24.24 -5.35
N VAL A 232 33.83 -23.54 -5.05
CA VAL A 232 33.10 -22.67 -5.99
C VAL A 232 33.51 -21.21 -5.81
N ALA A 233 33.55 -20.72 -4.56
CA ALA A 233 33.87 -19.32 -4.25
C ALA A 233 35.29 -18.89 -4.69
N LYS A 234 36.25 -19.81 -4.80
CA LYS A 234 37.61 -19.52 -5.30
C LYS A 234 37.72 -19.46 -6.83
N GLN A 235 36.66 -19.74 -7.59
CA GLN A 235 36.72 -19.74 -9.05
C GLN A 235 36.57 -18.32 -9.62
N ARG A 236 37.53 -17.84 -10.41
CA ARG A 236 37.50 -16.50 -11.03
C ARG A 236 36.28 -16.28 -11.94
N ARG A 237 35.72 -17.36 -12.52
CA ARG A 237 34.46 -17.36 -13.28
C ARG A 237 33.72 -18.67 -13.00
N VAL A 238 32.62 -18.61 -12.26
CA VAL A 238 31.77 -19.78 -11.97
C VAL A 238 30.83 -20.02 -13.16
N SER A 239 30.72 -21.26 -13.64
CA SER A 239 29.73 -21.57 -14.70
C SER A 239 28.31 -21.71 -14.13
N PRO A 240 27.24 -21.33 -14.87
CA PRO A 240 25.86 -21.46 -14.39
C PRO A 240 25.41 -22.91 -14.09
N ARG A 241 26.15 -23.93 -14.55
CA ARG A 241 25.91 -25.34 -14.19
C ARG A 241 26.53 -25.68 -12.83
N VAL A 242 27.75 -25.20 -12.56
CA VAL A 242 28.43 -25.37 -11.27
C VAL A 242 27.71 -24.59 -10.17
N LEU A 243 27.25 -23.36 -10.48
CA LEU A 243 26.49 -22.54 -9.54
C LEU A 243 25.20 -23.24 -9.10
N ARG A 244 24.37 -23.70 -10.04
CA ARG A 244 23.15 -24.48 -9.74
C ARG A 244 23.43 -25.72 -8.91
N LYS A 245 24.42 -26.54 -9.30
CA LYS A 245 24.82 -27.75 -8.55
C LYS A 245 25.29 -27.46 -7.11
N ALA A 246 25.76 -26.25 -6.83
CA ALA A 246 26.21 -25.84 -5.50
C ALA A 246 25.09 -25.25 -4.63
N ILE A 247 23.97 -24.84 -5.24
CA ILE A 247 22.77 -24.34 -4.57
C ILE A 247 21.83 -25.49 -4.20
N GLY A 248 21.60 -26.42 -5.14
CA GLY A 248 20.71 -27.58 -5.01
C GLY A 248 20.24 -28.09 -6.37
#